data_AF-A0A4Q1FH33-F1
#
_entry.id   AF-A0A4Q1FH33-F1
#
_cell.length_a   1.000
_cell.length_b   1.000
_cell.length_c   1.000
_cell.angle_alpha   90.00
_cell.angle_beta   90.00
_cell.angle_gamma   90.00
#
_symmetry.space_group_name_H-M   'P 1'
#
loop_
_entity.id
_entity.type
_entity.pdbx_description
1 polymer ?
#
loop_
_entity_poly.entity_id
_entity_poly.type
_entity_poly.pdbx_seq_one_letter_code
_entity_poly.pdbx_strand_id
1 'polypeptide(L)'
;MKSILKIALTGALICLISFQANAQTSKYKCMLQMANYMGEGAYIVVSLVNANGDYEKTLYVMGDDKKWYKSLKEWNKFQTKKNEDISSKTGASVTGGDRSITTIEIENSKINKGYKLRFESAVEDQKYFVSDLEIPLTTEGLAAKTDGKGYIRYVRLNKI
;
A
#
# COMPACT_ATOMS: atom_id res chain seq x y z
N MET A 1 -36.91 14.78 40.93
CA MET A 1 -36.40 13.54 40.29
C MET A 1 -36.54 13.51 38.77
N LYS A 2 -37.69 13.86 38.17
CA LYS A 2 -37.90 13.82 36.70
C LYS A 2 -37.00 14.75 35.86
N SER A 3 -36.49 15.86 36.42
CA SER A 3 -35.64 16.82 35.69
C SER A 3 -34.16 16.41 35.66
N ILE A 4 -33.66 15.79 36.73
CA ILE A 4 -32.27 15.32 36.84
C ILE A 4 -32.02 14.16 35.86
N LEU A 5 -33.02 13.27 35.70
CA LEU A 5 -32.97 12.19 34.72
C LEU A 5 -32.90 12.69 33.27
N LYS A 6 -33.56 13.82 32.97
CA LYS A 6 -33.52 14.45 31.64
C LYS A 6 -32.17 15.09 31.34
N ILE A 7 -31.58 15.79 32.31
CA ILE A 7 -30.25 16.42 32.17
C ILE A 7 -29.15 15.37 32.02
N ALA A 8 -29.23 14.26 32.77
CA ALA A 8 -28.31 13.13 32.62
C ALA A 8 -28.45 12.45 31.24
N LEU A 9 -29.67 12.34 30.71
CA LEU A 9 -29.92 11.76 29.38
C LEU A 9 -29.44 12.67 28.24
N THR A 10 -29.52 14.00 28.40
CA THR A 10 -28.98 14.97 27.43
C THR A 10 -27.45 15.02 27.47
N GLY A 11 -26.83 14.89 28.65
CA GLY A 11 -25.37 14.80 28.80
C GLY A 11 -24.79 13.53 28.17
N ALA A 12 -25.47 12.39 28.33
CA ALA A 12 -25.06 11.12 27.73
C ALA A 12 -25.11 11.13 26.18
N LEU A 13 -26.03 11.91 25.58
CA LEU A 13 -26.16 12.01 24.13
C LEU A 13 -25.04 12.85 23.48
N ILE A 14 -24.47 13.82 24.21
CA ILE A 14 -23.37 14.67 23.73
C ILE A 14 -22.02 13.92 23.77
N CYS A 15 -21.85 12.95 24.66
CA CYS A 15 -20.65 12.11 24.70
C CYS A 15 -20.57 11.07 23.57
N LEU A 16 -21.68 10.77 22.88
CA LEU A 16 -21.71 9.78 21.79
C LEU A 16 -21.26 10.34 20.42
N ILE A 17 -21.00 11.64 20.32
CA ILE A 17 -20.62 12.31 19.06
C ILE A 17 -19.11 12.58 18.95
N SER A 18 -18.35 12.27 20.00
CA SER A 18 -16.90 12.45 20.00
C SER A 18 -16.26 11.21 19.38
N PHE A 19 -15.43 11.40 18.35
CA PHE A 19 -14.69 10.35 17.62
C PHE A 19 -15.39 9.69 16.42
N GLN A 20 -16.10 10.46 15.60
CA GLN A 20 -16.04 10.18 14.16
C GLN A 20 -14.76 10.79 13.59
N ALA A 21 -13.62 10.14 13.88
CA ALA A 21 -12.44 10.34 13.05
C ALA A 21 -12.79 9.77 11.68
N ASN A 22 -13.35 10.58 10.79
CA ASN A 22 -13.50 10.22 9.39
C ASN A 22 -12.13 9.74 8.93
N ALA A 23 -12.05 8.46 8.54
CA ALA A 23 -10.85 7.88 7.95
C ALA A 23 -10.62 8.57 6.61
N GLN A 24 -10.04 9.77 6.66
CA GLN A 24 -9.77 10.56 5.48
C GLN A 24 -8.65 9.86 4.73
N THR A 25 -8.97 9.43 3.52
CA THR A 25 -8.04 8.78 2.62
C THR A 25 -7.57 9.79 1.59
N SER A 26 -6.26 9.86 1.40
CA SER A 26 -5.65 10.65 0.33
C SER A 26 -5.28 9.74 -0.85
N LYS A 27 -5.48 10.25 -2.06
CA LYS A 27 -5.06 9.57 -3.29
C LYS A 27 -3.65 10.02 -3.66
N TYR A 28 -2.86 9.08 -4.14
CA TYR A 28 -1.50 9.33 -4.62
C TYR A 28 -1.31 8.67 -5.98
N LYS A 29 -0.78 9.43 -6.94
CA LYS A 29 -0.15 8.86 -8.13
C LYS A 29 1.17 8.22 -7.71
N CYS A 30 1.23 6.90 -7.83
CA CYS A 30 2.44 6.10 -7.68
C CYS A 30 3.06 5.91 -9.06
N MET A 31 4.12 6.69 -9.33
CA MET A 31 4.97 6.51 -10.50
C MET A 31 6.09 5.55 -10.14
N LEU A 32 6.19 4.47 -10.89
CA LEU A 32 7.21 3.45 -10.76
C LEU A 32 8.01 3.37 -12.06
N GLN A 33 9.33 3.49 -11.97
CA GLN A 33 10.24 3.34 -13.11
C GLN A 33 11.03 2.03 -12.94
N MET A 34 10.97 1.15 -13.93
CA MET A 34 11.73 -0.10 -13.92
C MET A 34 13.20 0.13 -14.26
N ALA A 35 14.06 -0.69 -13.67
CA ALA A 35 15.43 -0.89 -14.12
C ALA A 35 15.42 -1.63 -15.46
N ASN A 36 16.50 -1.49 -16.23
CA ASN A 36 16.67 -2.26 -17.44
C ASN A 36 17.07 -3.68 -17.06
N TYR A 37 16.31 -4.66 -17.51
CA TYR A 37 16.61 -6.08 -17.38
C TYR A 37 16.01 -6.83 -18.59
N MET A 38 16.45 -8.06 -18.83
CA MET A 38 15.90 -8.92 -19.86
C MET A 38 14.95 -9.95 -19.23
N GLY A 39 13.83 -10.25 -19.89
CA GLY A 39 12.84 -11.22 -19.43
C GLY A 39 11.43 -10.67 -19.48
N GLU A 40 10.50 -11.42 -18.91
CA GLU A 40 9.08 -11.07 -18.85
C GLU A 40 8.79 -9.85 -17.95
N GLY A 41 7.56 -9.37 -18.03
CA GLY A 41 7.06 -8.29 -17.17
C GLY A 41 7.18 -8.67 -15.69
N ALA A 42 7.72 -7.75 -14.88
CA ALA A 42 7.80 -7.93 -13.44
C ALA A 42 6.41 -7.85 -12.81
N TYR A 43 6.15 -8.80 -11.93
CA TYR A 43 5.08 -8.76 -10.95
C TYR A 43 5.53 -7.91 -9.79
N ILE A 44 4.72 -6.90 -9.43
CA ILE A 44 5.04 -5.96 -8.35
C ILE A 44 3.82 -5.81 -7.46
N VAL A 45 4.03 -5.85 -6.15
CA VAL A 45 2.98 -5.54 -5.18
C VAL A 45 3.37 -4.36 -4.32
N VAL A 46 2.42 -3.45 -4.14
CA VAL A 46 2.51 -2.32 -3.21
C VAL A 46 1.70 -2.68 -1.97
N SER A 47 2.38 -2.86 -0.84
CA SER A 47 1.76 -3.22 0.44
C SER A 47 1.91 -2.11 1.46
N LEU A 48 0.87 -1.91 2.27
CA LEU A 48 0.95 -1.15 3.51
C LEU A 48 1.48 -2.07 4.62
N VAL A 49 2.57 -1.66 5.25
CA VAL A 49 3.23 -2.37 6.35
C VAL A 49 3.17 -1.49 7.59
N ASN A 50 2.73 -2.07 8.72
CA ASN A 50 2.59 -1.36 9.99
C ASN A 50 3.95 -1.09 10.66
N ALA A 51 3.93 -0.36 11.77
CA ALA A 51 5.14 -0.01 12.53
C ALA A 51 5.91 -1.23 13.09
N ASN A 52 5.22 -2.37 13.28
CA ASN A 52 5.84 -3.62 13.74
C ASN A 52 6.46 -4.44 12.58
N GLY A 53 6.23 -4.02 11.33
CA GLY A 53 6.70 -4.73 10.15
C GLY A 53 5.70 -5.75 9.57
N ASP A 54 4.48 -5.81 10.10
CA ASP A 54 3.45 -6.73 9.62
C ASP A 54 2.70 -6.17 8.40
N TYR A 55 2.29 -7.06 7.49
CA TYR A 55 1.42 -6.73 6.38
C TYR A 55 0.02 -6.35 6.87
N GLU A 56 -0.43 -5.16 6.51
CA GLU A 56 -1.77 -4.68 6.86
C GLU A 56 -2.75 -4.78 5.69
N LYS A 57 -2.33 -4.30 4.50
CA LYS A 57 -3.21 -4.14 3.34
C LYS A 57 -2.45 -4.17 2.02
N THR A 58 -3.01 -4.82 1.01
CA THR A 58 -2.54 -4.68 -0.37
C THR A 58 -3.07 -3.37 -0.95
N LEU A 59 -2.23 -2.49 -1.46
CA LEU A 59 -2.64 -1.22 -2.07
C LEU A 59 -2.79 -1.34 -3.59
N TYR A 60 -1.89 -2.06 -4.25
CA TYR A 60 -1.96 -2.32 -5.69
C TYR A 60 -1.12 -3.52 -6.09
N VAL A 61 -1.51 -4.21 -7.17
CA VAL A 61 -0.76 -5.30 -7.79
C VAL A 61 -0.57 -4.98 -9.28
N MET A 62 0.68 -5.01 -9.73
CA MET A 62 1.05 -4.96 -11.15
C MET A 62 1.38 -6.39 -11.56
N GLY A 63 0.59 -6.97 -12.44
CA GLY A 63 0.55 -8.38 -12.80
C GLY A 63 -0.81 -8.96 -12.48
N ASP A 64 -1.55 -9.38 -13.51
CA ASP A 64 -2.95 -9.79 -13.44
C ASP A 64 -3.15 -11.31 -13.49
N ASP A 65 -2.14 -12.06 -13.95
CA ASP A 65 -2.20 -13.52 -13.96
C ASP A 65 -1.87 -14.10 -12.58
N LYS A 66 -2.90 -14.60 -11.91
CA LYS A 66 -2.83 -15.19 -10.56
C LYS A 66 -1.83 -16.34 -10.46
N LYS A 67 -1.51 -17.03 -11.57
CA LYS A 67 -0.54 -18.14 -11.57
C LYS A 67 0.85 -17.70 -11.12
N TRP A 68 1.18 -16.41 -11.31
CA TRP A 68 2.47 -15.82 -10.97
C TRP A 68 2.52 -15.18 -9.59
N TYR A 69 1.40 -15.12 -8.85
CA TYR A 69 1.38 -14.53 -7.50
C TYR A 69 2.28 -15.26 -6.51
N LYS A 70 2.48 -16.58 -6.70
CA LYS A 70 3.42 -17.39 -5.91
C LYS A 70 4.88 -16.93 -6.02
N SER A 71 5.23 -16.17 -7.05
CA SER A 71 6.57 -15.59 -7.24
C SER A 71 6.84 -14.46 -6.23
N LEU A 72 5.80 -13.77 -5.77
CA LEU A 72 5.83 -12.77 -4.69
C LEU A 72 5.65 -13.45 -3.34
N LYS A 73 6.67 -14.22 -2.91
CA LYS A 73 6.56 -15.23 -1.85
C LYS A 73 6.01 -14.70 -0.52
N GLU A 74 6.49 -13.56 -0.03
CA GLU A 74 6.05 -13.03 1.28
C GLU A 74 4.63 -12.45 1.21
N TRP A 75 4.34 -11.62 0.21
CA TRP A 75 2.97 -11.15 -0.02
C TRP A 75 1.98 -12.30 -0.26
N ASN A 76 2.37 -13.35 -1.00
CA ASN A 76 1.48 -14.46 -1.31
C ASN A 76 1.09 -15.27 -0.06
N LYS A 77 1.99 -15.40 0.93
CA LYS A 77 1.65 -15.99 2.24
C LYS A 77 0.57 -15.18 2.96
N PHE A 78 0.61 -13.86 2.87
CA PHE A 78 -0.44 -12.99 3.43
C PHE A 78 -1.74 -13.12 2.64
N GLN A 79 -1.65 -13.04 1.31
CA GLN A 79 -2.80 -13.07 0.42
C GLN A 79 -3.59 -14.39 0.51
N THR A 80 -2.90 -15.53 0.59
CA THR A 80 -3.54 -16.85 0.73
C THR A 80 -4.20 -17.05 2.09
N LYS A 81 -3.69 -16.43 3.15
CA LYS A 81 -4.29 -16.46 4.49
C LYS A 81 -5.51 -15.55 4.60
N LYS A 82 -5.41 -14.31 4.09
CA LYS A 82 -6.46 -13.28 4.25
C LYS A 82 -7.53 -13.36 3.18
N ASN A 83 -7.20 -13.86 1.98
CA ASN A 83 -8.07 -13.88 0.80
C ASN A 83 -8.65 -12.49 0.48
N GLU A 84 -7.81 -11.45 0.55
CA GLU A 84 -8.21 -10.08 0.27
C GLU A 84 -8.67 -9.95 -1.20
N ASP A 85 -9.81 -9.32 -1.47
CA ASP A 85 -10.19 -9.02 -2.84
C ASP A 85 -9.28 -7.93 -3.41
N ILE A 86 -8.60 -8.26 -4.51
CA ILE A 86 -7.66 -7.39 -5.20
C ILE A 86 -8.10 -7.04 -6.63
N SER A 87 -9.29 -7.48 -7.05
CA SER A 87 -9.80 -7.29 -8.41
C SER A 87 -9.80 -5.82 -8.84
N SER A 88 -10.16 -4.89 -7.94
CA SER A 88 -10.21 -3.45 -8.19
C SER A 88 -8.86 -2.73 -8.10
N LYS A 89 -7.79 -3.43 -7.73
CA LYS A 89 -6.44 -2.88 -7.52
C LYS A 89 -5.34 -3.70 -8.20
N THR A 90 -5.69 -4.36 -9.31
CA THR A 90 -4.76 -5.15 -10.11
C THR A 90 -4.67 -4.55 -11.52
N GLY A 91 -3.46 -4.51 -12.08
CA GLY A 91 -3.18 -4.07 -13.46
C GLY A 91 -2.14 -4.95 -14.13
N ALA A 92 -1.67 -4.54 -15.30
CA ALA A 92 -0.65 -5.28 -16.06
C ALA A 92 0.71 -5.34 -15.32
N SER A 93 1.49 -6.39 -15.57
CA SER A 93 2.90 -6.47 -15.18
C SER A 93 3.74 -5.41 -15.91
N VAL A 94 4.92 -5.07 -15.37
CA VAL A 94 5.75 -3.97 -15.91
C VAL A 94 7.07 -4.49 -16.45
N THR A 95 7.35 -4.25 -17.73
CA THR A 95 8.57 -4.72 -18.40
C THR A 95 9.80 -3.91 -17.97
N GLY A 96 10.98 -4.50 -18.13
CA GLY A 96 12.26 -3.81 -17.90
C GLY A 96 12.37 -2.49 -18.69
N GLY A 97 12.80 -1.43 -18.01
CA GLY A 97 12.91 -0.08 -18.58
C GLY A 97 11.59 0.70 -18.68
N ASP A 98 10.44 0.05 -18.57
CA ASP A 98 9.13 0.71 -18.68
C ASP A 98 8.78 1.51 -17.41
N ARG A 99 7.74 2.33 -17.55
CA ARG A 99 7.15 3.12 -16.48
C ARG A 99 5.70 2.72 -16.25
N SER A 100 5.35 2.52 -14.99
CA SER A 100 3.97 2.34 -14.54
C SER A 100 3.50 3.55 -13.73
N ILE A 101 2.24 3.95 -13.93
CA ILE A 101 1.58 4.99 -13.14
C ILE A 101 0.25 4.42 -12.66
N THR A 102 0.10 4.29 -11.35
CA THR A 102 -1.13 3.83 -10.71
C THR A 102 -1.60 4.82 -9.66
N THR A 103 -2.88 4.74 -9.28
CA THR A 103 -3.41 5.49 -8.13
C THR A 103 -3.52 4.56 -6.95
N ILE A 104 -2.90 4.94 -5.84
CA ILE A 104 -3.05 4.26 -4.55
C ILE A 104 -3.73 5.17 -3.55
N GLU A 105 -4.45 4.56 -2.63
CA GLU A 105 -5.20 5.22 -1.57
C GLU A 105 -4.54 4.94 -0.22
N ILE A 106 -4.20 6.00 0.51
CA ILE A 106 -3.52 5.92 1.80
C ILE A 106 -4.36 6.64 2.85
N GLU A 107 -4.71 5.93 3.91
CA GLU A 107 -5.41 6.51 5.07
C GLU A 107 -4.49 7.51 5.77
N ASN A 108 -4.97 8.75 5.95
CA ASN A 108 -4.18 9.83 6.56
C ASN A 108 -3.76 9.51 8.00
N SER A 109 -4.56 8.68 8.70
CA SER A 109 -4.27 8.21 10.06
C SER A 109 -2.99 7.38 10.17
N LYS A 110 -2.47 6.86 9.05
CA LYS A 110 -1.26 6.02 8.98
C LYS A 110 0.01 6.84 8.75
N ILE A 111 -0.13 8.07 8.24
CA ILE A 111 0.99 8.96 7.95
C ILE A 111 1.61 9.44 9.27
N ASN A 112 2.94 9.44 9.35
CA ASN A 112 3.74 9.78 10.52
C ASN A 112 3.47 8.88 11.74
N LYS A 113 3.02 7.63 11.52
CA LYS A 113 2.78 6.62 12.57
C LYS A 113 3.72 5.43 12.52
N GLY A 114 4.86 5.55 11.85
CA GLY A 114 5.85 4.46 11.69
C GLY A 114 5.49 3.42 10.63
N TYR A 115 4.40 3.62 9.90
CA TYR A 115 4.04 2.81 8.75
C TYR A 115 4.99 3.02 7.57
N LYS A 116 4.99 2.07 6.63
CA LYS A 116 5.71 2.18 5.36
C LYS A 116 4.95 1.52 4.22
N LEU A 117 5.27 1.96 3.00
CA LEU A 117 4.94 1.21 1.79
C LEU A 117 6.09 0.26 1.50
N ARG A 118 5.78 -1.01 1.23
CA ARG A 118 6.74 -2.00 0.74
C ARG A 118 6.40 -2.38 -0.69
N PHE A 119 7.42 -2.37 -1.53
CA PHE A 119 7.35 -2.85 -2.91
C PHE A 119 8.14 -4.15 -2.99
N GLU A 120 7.43 -5.22 -3.32
CA GLU A 120 8.08 -6.48 -3.68
C GLU A 120 8.03 -6.65 -5.20
N SER A 121 9.05 -7.26 -5.77
CA SER A 121 9.14 -7.47 -7.21
C SER A 121 9.67 -8.87 -7.54
N ALA A 122 9.08 -9.48 -8.58
CA ALA A 122 9.51 -10.76 -9.11
C ALA A 122 9.34 -10.78 -10.63
N VAL A 123 10.33 -11.30 -11.34
CA VAL A 123 10.23 -11.64 -12.76
C VAL A 123 10.20 -13.16 -12.86
N GLU A 124 9.43 -13.70 -13.81
CA GLU A 124 9.33 -15.13 -14.07
C GLU A 124 10.73 -15.75 -14.21
N ASP A 125 10.96 -16.85 -13.49
CA ASP A 125 12.23 -17.59 -13.43
C ASP A 125 13.47 -16.77 -13.05
N GLN A 126 13.29 -15.60 -12.42
CA GLN A 126 14.39 -14.77 -11.95
C GLN A 126 14.32 -14.51 -10.45
N LYS A 127 15.27 -13.69 -9.95
CA LYS A 127 15.40 -13.35 -8.54
C LYS A 127 14.13 -12.64 -8.05
N TYR A 128 13.69 -12.97 -6.84
CA TYR A 128 12.62 -12.27 -6.14
C TYR A 128 13.21 -11.29 -5.13
N PHE A 129 12.67 -10.08 -5.05
CA PHE A 129 13.04 -9.05 -4.08
C PHE A 129 11.86 -8.76 -3.15
N VAL A 130 11.92 -9.28 -1.92
CA VAL A 130 10.93 -9.01 -0.86
C VAL A 130 10.80 -7.52 -0.55
N SER A 131 11.91 -6.80 -0.59
CA SER A 131 11.96 -5.36 -0.32
C SER A 131 12.83 -4.73 -1.41
N ASP A 132 12.29 -4.68 -2.62
CA ASP A 132 12.93 -3.95 -3.72
C ASP A 132 13.10 -2.48 -3.32
N LEU A 133 12.03 -1.88 -2.77
CA LEU A 133 12.14 -0.65 -2.00
C LEU A 133 11.08 -0.55 -0.90
N GLU A 134 11.36 0.33 0.05
CA GLU A 134 10.42 0.73 1.09
C GLU A 134 10.38 2.25 1.20
N ILE A 135 9.18 2.82 1.32
CA ILE A 135 8.96 4.25 1.50
C ILE A 135 8.35 4.46 2.88
N PRO A 136 9.06 5.10 3.83
CA PRO A 136 8.45 5.49 5.10
C PRO A 136 7.23 6.38 4.83
N LEU A 137 6.08 6.06 5.45
CA LEU A 137 4.89 6.91 5.37
C LEU A 137 5.04 8.13 6.27
N THR A 138 6.01 8.97 5.93
CA THR A 138 6.24 10.29 6.50
C THR A 138 5.96 11.35 5.45
N THR A 139 5.75 12.60 5.86
CA THR A 139 5.57 13.70 4.91
C THR A 139 6.76 13.80 3.95
N GLU A 140 7.96 13.67 4.47
CA GLU A 140 9.23 13.73 3.73
C GLU A 140 9.39 12.51 2.84
N GLY A 141 9.13 11.30 3.37
CA GLY A 141 9.23 10.06 2.61
C GLY A 141 8.27 10.01 1.42
N LEU A 142 7.04 10.52 1.59
CA LEU A 142 6.05 10.62 0.51
C LEU A 142 6.41 11.66 -0.55
N ALA A 143 7.18 12.69 -0.21
CA ALA A 143 7.67 13.70 -1.17
C ALA A 143 8.98 13.27 -1.87
N ALA A 144 9.69 12.28 -1.33
CA ALA A 144 10.98 11.85 -1.82
C ALA A 144 10.91 10.97 -3.07
N LYS A 145 11.98 11.00 -3.87
CA LYS A 145 12.27 9.96 -4.86
C LYS A 145 13.00 8.82 -4.14
N THR A 146 12.40 7.63 -4.11
CA THR A 146 13.00 6.47 -3.46
C THR A 146 13.58 5.53 -4.51
N ASP A 147 14.89 5.31 -4.48
CA ASP A 147 15.58 4.38 -5.38
C ASP A 147 15.35 2.93 -4.93
N GLY A 148 15.19 2.02 -5.90
CA GLY A 148 15.05 0.59 -5.65
C GLY A 148 16.36 -0.18 -5.67
N LYS A 149 16.28 -1.45 -5.29
CA LYS A 149 17.43 -2.35 -5.10
C LYS A 149 17.42 -3.53 -6.08
N GLY A 150 16.34 -3.71 -6.81
CA GLY A 150 16.10 -4.83 -7.73
C GLY A 150 15.58 -4.36 -9.08
N TYR A 151 14.42 -4.87 -9.50
CA TYR A 151 13.82 -4.53 -10.80
C TYR A 151 13.23 -3.13 -10.84
N ILE A 152 12.95 -2.52 -9.68
CA ILE A 152 12.50 -1.15 -9.61
C ILE A 152 13.71 -0.23 -9.55
N ARG A 153 13.80 0.72 -10.48
CA ARG A 153 14.84 1.75 -10.46
C ARG A 153 14.52 2.80 -9.41
N TYR A 154 13.30 3.34 -9.45
CA TYR A 154 12.81 4.27 -8.42
C TYR A 154 11.28 4.37 -8.41
N VAL A 155 10.75 4.88 -7.30
CA VAL A 155 9.35 5.29 -7.15
C VAL A 155 9.26 6.77 -6.75
N ARG A 156 8.24 7.46 -7.25
CA ARG A 156 7.80 8.78 -6.79
C ARG A 156 6.30 8.77 -6.51
N LEU A 157 5.90 9.45 -5.45
CA LEU A 157 4.49 9.62 -5.07
C LEU A 157 4.11 11.09 -5.17
N ASN A 158 2.95 11.36 -5.77
CA ASN A 158 2.38 12.70 -5.81
C ASN A 158 0.93 12.63 -5.36
N LYS A 159 0.56 13.44 -4.37
CA LYS A 159 -0.82 13.54 -3.91
C LYS A 159 -1.71 14.11 -5.03
N ILE A 160 -2.92 13.59 -5.20
CA ILE A 160 -3.92 14.04 -6.18
C ILE A 160 -5.29 14.27 -5.55
#